data_AF-A0A2T1LW06-F1
#
_entry.id   AF-A0A2T1LW06-F1
#
_cell.length_a   1.000
_cell.length_b   1.000
_cell.length_c   1.000
_cell.angle_alpha   90.00
_cell.angle_beta   90.00
_cell.angle_gamma   90.00
#
_symmetry.space_group_name_H-M   'P 1'
#
loop_
_entity.id
_entity.type
_entity.pdbx_description
1 polymer ?
#
loop_
_entity_poly.entity_id
_entity_poly.type
_entity_poly.pdbx_seq_one_letter_code
_entity_poly.pdbx_strand_id
1 'polypeptide(L)' 'MAVKNRIKHLIDALGETRYKFWKKTGLAQNTAYRLYDDPDYIPGRDVMDKLCQTYGWQPGDFLMFTADEN' A
#
# COMPACT_ATOMS: atom_id res chain seq x y z
N MET A 1 -12.23 -14.59 -2.07
CA MET A 1 -10.84 -15.07 -1.87
C MET A 1 -9.92 -14.33 -2.84
N ALA A 2 -9.21 -13.30 -2.38
CA ALA A 2 -8.31 -12.52 -3.23
C ALA A 2 -7.12 -11.98 -2.43
N VAL A 3 -6.00 -11.72 -3.11
CA VAL A 3 -4.93 -10.89 -2.55
C VAL A 3 -5.42 -9.46 -2.53
N LYS A 4 -5.25 -8.78 -1.40
CA LYS A 4 -5.53 -7.36 -1.22
C LYS A 4 -4.28 -6.66 -0.71
N ASN A 5 -4.13 -5.40 -1.08
CA ASN A 5 -3.18 -4.54 -0.39
C ASN A 5 -3.82 -3.99 0.89
N ARG A 6 -3.00 -3.72 1.92
CA ARG A 6 -3.42 -3.12 3.19
C ARG A 6 -2.70 -1.81 3.50
N ILE A 7 -2.30 -1.07 2.47
CA ILE A 7 -1.48 0.14 2.60
C ILE A 7 -2.21 1.19 3.44
N LYS A 8 -3.52 1.37 3.24
CA LYS A 8 -4.35 2.26 4.08
C LYS A 8 -4.13 2.02 5.57
N HIS A 9 -4.29 0.76 6.00
CA HIS A 9 -4.16 0.36 7.40
C HIS A 9 -2.75 0.67 7.93
N LEU A 10 -1.70 0.40 7.15
CA LEU A 10 -0.33 0.65 7.58
C LEU A 10 -0.04 2.16 7.71
N ILE A 11 -0.51 2.97 6.76
CA ILE A 11 -0.33 4.43 6.79
C ILE A 11 -1.12 5.06 7.94
N ASP A 12 -2.36 4.61 8.16
CA ASP A 12 -3.20 5.09 9.27
C ASP A 12 -2.58 4.70 10.63
N ALA A 13 -2.01 3.49 10.74
CA ALA A 13 -1.30 3.05 11.95
C ALA A 13 -0.03 3.87 12.26
N LEU A 14 0.59 4.46 11.24
CA LEU A 14 1.71 5.41 11.40
C LEU A 14 1.23 6.85 11.74
N GLY A 15 -0.07 7.11 11.79
CA GLY A 15 -0.63 8.45 11.96
C GLY A 15 -0.32 9.39 10.77
N GLU A 16 -0.06 8.83 9.59
CA GLU A 16 0.26 9.59 8.39
C GLU A 16 -0.98 9.79 7.51
N THR A 17 -0.99 10.88 6.74
CA THR A 17 -2.06 11.12 5.77
C THR A 17 -1.70 10.51 4.41
N ARG A 18 -2.72 10.21 3.60
CA ARG A 18 -2.56 9.84 2.18
C ARG A 18 -1.65 10.80 1.41
N TYR A 19 -1.73 12.11 1.71
CA TYR A 19 -0.85 13.12 1.12
C TYR A 19 0.61 12.93 1.53
N LYS A 20 0.88 12.70 2.82
CA LYS A 20 2.24 12.47 3.33
C LYS A 20 2.83 11.17 2.78
N PHE A 21 2.01 10.12 2.67
CA PHE A 21 2.37 8.87 1.99
C PHE A 21 2.82 9.09 0.54
N TRP A 22 2.02 9.82 -0.25
CA TRP A 22 2.38 10.17 -1.62
C TRP A 22 3.71 10.94 -1.69
N LYS A 23 3.87 11.96 -0.85
CA LYS A 23 5.09 12.78 -0.83
C LYS A 23 6.33 12.00 -0.42
N LYS A 24 6.23 11.10 0.57
CA LYS A 24 7.36 10.27 1.03
C LYS A 24 7.80 9.24 0.01
N THR A 25 6.86 8.56 -0.64
CA THR A 25 7.16 7.45 -1.55
C THR A 25 7.66 7.89 -2.93
N GLY A 26 7.44 9.15 -3.31
CA GLY A 26 7.81 9.63 -4.65
C GLY A 26 7.11 8.87 -5.79
N LEU A 27 5.93 8.30 -5.51
CA LEU A 27 5.09 7.65 -6.50
C LEU A 27 4.33 8.69 -7.33
N ALA A 28 3.85 8.28 -8.51
CA ALA A 28 2.84 9.06 -9.23
C ALA A 28 1.61 9.23 -8.31
N GLN A 29 1.03 10.43 -8.28
CA GLN A 29 -0.04 10.75 -7.35
C GLN A 29 -1.23 9.79 -7.48
N ASN A 30 -1.65 9.49 -8.71
CA ASN A 30 -2.73 8.55 -8.98
C ASN A 30 -2.41 7.16 -8.40
N THR A 31 -1.20 6.65 -8.63
CA THR A 31 -0.75 5.36 -8.06
C THR A 31 -0.79 5.37 -6.53
N ALA A 32 -0.25 6.42 -5.88
CA ALA A 32 -0.27 6.51 -4.43
C ALA A 32 -1.71 6.55 -3.89
N TYR A 33 -2.59 7.31 -4.52
CA TYR A 33 -3.97 7.45 -4.03
C TYR A 33 -4.74 6.14 -4.25
N ARG A 34 -4.57 5.46 -5.40
CA ARG A 34 -5.17 4.14 -5.62
C ARG A 34 -4.69 3.09 -4.63
N LEU A 35 -3.39 3.04 -4.34
CA LEU A 35 -2.86 2.11 -3.32
C LEU A 35 -3.47 2.35 -1.94
N TYR A 36 -3.76 3.60 -1.60
CA TYR A 36 -4.33 3.94 -0.30
C TYR A 36 -5.86 3.75 -0.25
N ASP A 37 -6.57 4.03 -1.35
CA ASP A 37 -8.04 4.04 -1.38
C ASP A 37 -8.65 2.69 -1.82
N ASP A 38 -7.93 1.92 -2.66
CA ASP A 38 -8.43 0.70 -3.31
C ASP A 38 -7.61 -0.52 -2.84
N PRO A 39 -8.15 -1.38 -1.96
CA PRO A 39 -7.45 -2.56 -1.47
C PRO A 39 -7.27 -3.64 -2.55
N ASP A 40 -8.02 -3.61 -3.66
CA ASP A 40 -7.88 -4.55 -4.76
C ASP A 40 -6.79 -4.12 -5.76
N TYR A 41 -6.26 -2.90 -5.63
CA TYR A 41 -5.16 -2.41 -6.45
C TYR A 41 -3.82 -2.98 -5.98
N ILE A 42 -3.31 -4.00 -6.68
CA ILE A 42 -2.05 -4.66 -6.33
C ILE A 42 -0.86 -3.91 -6.95
N PRO A 43 0.13 -3.45 -6.15
CA PRO A 43 1.32 -2.78 -6.67
C PRO A 43 2.16 -3.72 -7.54
N GLY A 44 2.66 -3.19 -8.65
CA GLY A 44 3.71 -3.84 -9.45
C GLY A 44 5.09 -3.74 -8.80
N ARG A 45 6.09 -4.42 -9.38
CA ARG A 45 7.46 -4.53 -8.84
C ARG A 45 8.07 -3.18 -8.43
N ASP A 46 8.14 -2.22 -9.34
CA ASP A 46 8.81 -0.93 -9.07
C ASP A 46 8.14 -0.14 -7.95
N VAL A 47 6.83 -0.29 -7.79
CA VAL A 47 6.06 0.32 -6.71
C VAL A 47 6.38 -0.38 -5.39
N MET A 48 6.43 -1.72 -5.38
CA MET A 48 6.82 -2.49 -4.20
C MET A 48 8.23 -2.13 -3.74
N ASP A 49 9.21 -2.04 -4.65
CA ASP A 49 10.58 -1.67 -4.32
C ASP A 49 10.64 -0.29 -3.63
N LYS A 50 9.88 0.69 -4.12
CA LYS A 50 9.77 2.02 -3.48
C LYS A 50 9.14 1.95 -2.10
N LEU A 51 8.09 1.16 -1.92
CA LEU A 51 7.45 0.97 -0.60
C LEU A 51 8.43 0.35 0.40
N CYS A 52 9.14 -0.71 -0.02
CA CYS A 52 10.16 -1.37 0.79
C CYS A 52 11.29 -0.40 1.17
N GLN A 53 11.78 0.40 0.22
CA GLN A 53 12.82 1.40 0.49
C GLN A 53 12.35 2.54 1.40
N THR A 54 11.12 3.03 1.22
CA THR A 54 10.60 4.20 1.95
C THR A 54 10.24 3.88 3.40
N TYR A 55 9.64 2.71 3.63
CA TYR A 55 9.08 2.34 4.93
C TYR A 55 9.81 1.18 5.61
N GLY A 56 10.76 0.53 4.93
CA GLY A 56 11.44 -0.67 5.45
C GLY A 56 10.54 -1.92 5.46
N TRP A 57 9.35 -1.85 4.87
CA TRP A 57 8.41 -2.96 4.80
C TRP A 57 8.89 -4.05 3.83
N GLN A 58 8.42 -5.26 4.04
CA GLN A 58 8.46 -6.36 3.09
C GLN A 58 7.12 -6.47 2.35
N PRO A 59 7.07 -7.08 1.15
CA PRO A 59 5.80 -7.29 0.44
C PRO A 59 4.72 -7.99 1.26
N GLY A 60 5.11 -8.93 2.13
CA GLY A 60 4.18 -9.62 3.03
C GLY A 60 3.55 -8.73 4.11
N ASP A 61 4.12 -7.55 4.38
CA ASP A 61 3.54 -6.61 5.35
C ASP A 61 2.32 -5.89 4.76
N PHE A 62 2.35 -5.62 3.45
CA PHE A 62 1.32 -4.82 2.77
C PHE A 62 0.48 -5.60 1.74
N LEU A 63 0.80 -6.86 1.46
CA LEU A 63 -0.03 -7.77 0.66
C LEU A 63 -0.54 -8.91 1.53
N MET A 64 -1.86 -9.12 1.54
CA MET A 64 -2.50 -10.15 2.35
C MET A 64 -3.54 -10.89 1.51
N PHE A 65 -3.58 -12.22 1.64
CA PHE A 65 -4.69 -13.00 1.10
C PHE A 65 -5.86 -12.95 2.08
N THR A 66 -7.00 -12.45 1.62
CA THR A 66 -8.25 -12.47 2.39
C THR A 66 -9.15 -13.58 1.83
N ALA A 67 -9.45 -14.57 2.65
CA ALA A 67 -10.61 -15.41 2.42
C ALA A 67 -11.83 -14.54 2.74
N ASP A 68 -12.74 -14.35 1.78
CA ASP A 68 -14.01 -13.70 2.10
C ASP A 68 -14.72 -14.64 3.09
N GLU A 69 -15.05 -14.13 4.28
CA GLU A 69 -16.04 -14.78 5.12
C GLU A 69 -17.40 -14.61 4.41
N ASN A 70 -18.01 -15.73 4.04
CA ASN A 70 -19.40 -15.78 3.53
C ASN A 70 -20.37 -15.24 4.58
#